data_AF-A0A6I2ZXJ2-F1
#
_entry.id   AF-A0A6I2ZXJ2-F1
#
_cell.length_a   1.000
_cell.length_b   1.000
_cell.length_c   1.000
_cell.angle_alpha   90.00
_cell.angle_beta   90.00
_cell.angle_gamma   90.00
#
_symmetry.space_group_name_H-M   'P 1'
#
loop_
_entity.id
_entity.type
_entity.pdbx_description
1 polymer ?
#
loop_
_entity_poly.entity_id
_entity_poly.type
_entity_poly.pdbx_seq_one_letter_code
_entity_poly.pdbx_strand_id
1 'polypeptide(L)'
;MSLSALSQEFDIPQERRVVTAIPGPKSDALMQRRTDAVARGVGTTLPVFIERAAGGILVDVDGNHLIDLGSGIAVTSVGNANPEVVSRVQDQVALFTHT
;
A
#
# COMPACT_ATOMS: atom_id res chain seq x y z
N MET A 1 25.08 20.50 -0.50
CA MET A 1 23.77 19.80 -0.55
C MET A 1 23.51 19.45 -2.00
N SER A 2 23.67 18.17 -2.37
CA SER A 2 23.50 17.69 -3.75
C SER A 2 22.04 17.80 -4.18
N LEU A 3 21.81 18.27 -5.41
CA LEU A 3 20.51 18.39 -6.09
C LEU A 3 19.86 17.02 -6.44
N SER A 4 20.38 15.89 -5.94
CA SER A 4 19.83 14.56 -6.20
C SER A 4 18.56 14.23 -5.40
N ALA A 5 18.08 15.13 -4.55
CA ALA A 5 16.92 14.90 -3.67
C ALA A 5 15.55 15.17 -4.32
N LEU A 6 15.48 15.54 -5.61
CA LEU A 6 14.23 16.00 -6.26
C LEU A 6 13.63 15.03 -7.28
N SER A 7 14.18 13.83 -7.44
CA SER A 7 13.57 12.79 -8.26
C SER A 7 13.67 11.45 -7.54
N GLN A 8 12.81 11.24 -6.54
CA GLN A 8 12.56 9.89 -6.06
C GLN A 8 11.82 9.17 -7.18
N GLU A 9 12.48 8.24 -7.85
CA GLU A 9 11.82 7.39 -8.86
C GLU A 9 10.91 6.41 -8.14
N PHE A 10 9.61 6.53 -8.42
CA PHE A 10 8.60 5.59 -7.94
C PHE A 10 8.33 4.56 -9.03
N ASP A 11 8.20 3.30 -8.64
CA ASP A 11 7.84 2.17 -9.50
C ASP A 11 6.33 2.15 -9.87
N ILE A 12 5.58 3.14 -9.38
CA ILE A 12 4.15 3.36 -9.63
C ILE A 12 3.95 4.83 -10.04
N PRO A 13 3.18 5.10 -11.13
CA PRO A 13 2.78 6.45 -11.50
C PRO A 13 2.11 7.20 -10.34
N GLN A 14 2.63 8.39 -10.02
CA GLN A 14 2.13 9.24 -8.93
C GLN A 14 0.92 10.08 -9.39
N GLU A 15 -0.14 9.41 -9.84
CA GLU A 15 -1.38 10.03 -10.32
C GLU A 15 -2.61 9.34 -9.73
N ARG A 16 -3.70 10.10 -9.56
CA ARG A 16 -5.00 9.53 -9.23
C ARG A 16 -5.62 8.94 -10.49
N ARG A 17 -5.97 7.66 -10.45
CA ARG A 17 -6.55 6.93 -11.58
C ARG A 17 -7.64 5.98 -11.08
N VAL A 18 -8.88 6.16 -11.53
CA VAL A 18 -9.99 5.27 -11.17
C VAL A 18 -10.52 4.65 -12.46
N VAL A 19 -10.43 3.33 -12.56
CA VAL A 19 -10.73 2.55 -13.78
C VAL A 19 -11.88 1.58 -13.59
N THR A 20 -12.33 1.36 -12.36
CA THR A 20 -13.52 0.58 -12.03
C THR A 20 -14.47 1.38 -11.13
N ALA A 21 -15.67 0.84 -10.88
CA ALA A 21 -16.39 1.21 -9.67
C ALA A 21 -15.55 0.84 -8.44
N ILE A 22 -15.78 1.52 -7.31
CA ILE A 22 -15.10 1.23 -6.04
C ILE A 22 -16.17 0.76 -5.05
N PRO A 23 -16.09 -0.47 -4.51
CA PRO A 23 -15.10 -1.51 -4.83
C PRO A 23 -15.24 -2.07 -6.26
N GLY A 24 -14.12 -2.60 -6.78
CA GLY A 24 -14.11 -3.41 -8.00
C GLY A 24 -14.35 -4.90 -7.68
N PRO A 25 -14.54 -5.74 -8.72
CA PRO A 25 -14.94 -7.13 -8.55
C PRO A 25 -13.94 -7.99 -7.77
N LYS A 26 -12.62 -7.70 -7.84
CA LYS A 26 -11.63 -8.43 -7.05
C LYS A 26 -11.67 -7.99 -5.59
N SER A 27 -11.83 -6.69 -5.33
CA SER A 27 -12.02 -6.18 -3.96
C SER A 27 -13.27 -6.77 -3.31
N ASP A 28 -14.38 -6.89 -4.04
CA ASP A 28 -15.60 -7.55 -3.55
C ASP A 28 -15.36 -9.02 -3.18
N ALA A 29 -14.68 -9.77 -4.04
CA ALA A 29 -14.34 -11.17 -3.76
C ALA A 29 -13.46 -11.32 -2.51
N LEU A 30 -12.51 -10.40 -2.30
CA LEU A 30 -11.69 -10.36 -1.09
C LEU A 30 -12.50 -9.92 0.15
N MET A 31 -13.46 -9.02 0.00
CA MET A 31 -14.36 -8.61 1.08
C MET A 31 -15.25 -9.76 1.55
N GLN A 32 -15.73 -10.59 0.62
CA GLN A 32 -16.47 -11.80 0.97
C GLN A 32 -15.59 -12.76 1.78
N ARG A 33 -14.39 -13.08 1.29
CA ARG A 33 -13.43 -13.92 2.03
C ARG A 33 -13.10 -13.36 3.42
N ARG A 34 -12.99 -12.03 3.54
CA ARG A 34 -12.76 -11.34 4.81
C ARG A 34 -13.95 -11.52 5.75
N THR A 35 -15.17 -11.36 5.26
CA THR A 35 -16.40 -11.52 6.07
C THR A 35 -16.50 -12.93 6.67
N ASP A 36 -16.06 -13.94 5.93
CA ASP A 36 -16.11 -15.33 6.37
C ASP A 36 -15.00 -15.69 7.39
N ALA A 37 -13.90 -14.93 7.43
CA ALA A 37 -12.71 -15.25 8.21
C ALA A 37 -12.39 -14.26 9.35
N VAL A 38 -12.94 -13.04 9.33
CA VAL A 38 -12.60 -11.96 10.26
C VAL A 38 -13.80 -11.61 11.12
N ALA A 39 -13.57 -11.46 12.43
CA ALA A 39 -14.60 -11.05 13.37
C ALA A 39 -15.22 -9.69 12.99
N ARG A 40 -16.55 -9.60 13.10
CA ARG A 40 -17.33 -8.40 12.72
C ARG A 40 -16.94 -7.11 13.44
N GLY A 41 -16.27 -7.21 14.60
CA GLY A 41 -15.79 -6.04 15.35
C GLY A 41 -14.61 -5.32 14.71
N VAL A 42 -13.94 -5.94 13.73
CA VAL A 42 -12.83 -5.31 13.00
C VAL A 42 -13.42 -4.56 11.80
N GLY A 43 -13.38 -3.22 11.83
CA GLY A 43 -13.80 -2.36 10.72
C GLY A 43 -12.67 -2.04 9.74
N THR A 44 -13.02 -1.64 8.51
CA THR A 44 -12.08 -1.12 7.49
C THR A 44 -12.64 0.15 6.88
N THR A 45 -11.81 1.20 6.77
CA THR A 45 -12.23 2.50 6.22
C THR A 45 -12.35 2.48 4.70
N LEU A 46 -11.38 1.88 4.02
CA LEU A 46 -11.39 1.76 2.56
C LEU A 46 -12.11 0.46 2.17
N PRO A 47 -13.05 0.50 1.21
CA PRO A 47 -13.73 -0.70 0.72
C PRO A 47 -12.89 -1.49 -0.32
N VAL A 48 -11.60 -1.18 -0.47
CA VAL A 48 -10.69 -1.79 -1.45
C VAL A 48 -9.55 -2.53 -0.76
N PHE A 49 -8.89 -3.42 -1.49
CA PHE A 49 -7.69 -4.12 -1.02
C PHE A 49 -6.47 -3.68 -1.83
N ILE A 50 -5.40 -3.27 -1.14
CA ILE A 50 -4.20 -2.71 -1.77
C ILE A 50 -3.24 -3.82 -2.20
N GLU A 51 -2.79 -3.80 -3.46
CA GLU A 51 -1.78 -4.73 -3.99
C GLU A 51 -0.38 -4.12 -4.05
N ARG A 52 -0.28 -2.81 -4.29
CA ARG A 52 0.98 -2.07 -4.37
C ARG A 52 0.78 -0.68 -3.82
N ALA A 53 1.85 -0.08 -3.30
CA ALA A 53 1.82 1.30 -2.85
C ALA A 53 3.22 1.89 -2.94
N ALA A 54 3.33 3.16 -3.32
CA ALA A 54 4.59 3.88 -3.40
C ALA A 54 4.33 5.39 -3.41
N GLY A 55 5.21 6.16 -2.77
CA GLY A 55 5.03 7.60 -2.63
C GLY A 55 3.69 7.93 -1.96
N GLY A 56 2.86 8.71 -2.66
CA GLY A 56 1.53 9.10 -2.19
C GLY A 56 0.38 8.30 -2.80
N ILE A 57 0.65 7.14 -3.43
CA ILE A 57 -0.37 6.35 -4.14
C ILE A 57 -0.53 4.96 -3.52
N LEU A 58 -1.79 4.54 -3.35
CA LEU A 58 -2.21 3.17 -3.12
C LEU A 58 -2.83 2.62 -4.41
N VAL A 59 -2.35 1.48 -4.88
CA VAL A 59 -2.93 0.75 -6.02
C VAL A 59 -3.73 -0.42 -5.47
N ASP A 60 -5.04 -0.43 -5.71
CA ASP A 60 -5.89 -1.56 -5.34
C ASP A 60 -5.77 -2.73 -6.33
N VAL A 61 -6.25 -3.91 -5.92
CA VAL A 61 -6.25 -5.14 -6.73
C VAL A 61 -7.01 -5.03 -8.05
N ASP A 62 -7.88 -4.03 -8.18
CA ASP A 62 -8.69 -3.73 -9.37
C ASP A 62 -8.00 -2.71 -10.30
N GLY A 63 -6.82 -2.21 -9.91
CA GLY A 63 -5.98 -1.29 -10.69
C GLY A 63 -6.31 0.19 -10.48
N ASN A 64 -7.10 0.55 -9.45
CA ASN A 64 -7.34 1.94 -9.10
C ASN A 64 -6.17 2.50 -8.29
N HIS A 65 -5.72 3.71 -8.64
CA HIS A 65 -4.72 4.49 -7.93
C HIS A 65 -5.43 5.56 -7.08
N LEU A 66 -5.33 5.41 -5.76
CA LEU A 66 -5.90 6.33 -4.78
C LEU A 66 -4.80 7.17 -4.13
N ILE A 67 -5.05 8.46 -3.93
CA ILE A 67 -4.12 9.33 -3.21
C ILE A 67 -4.19 9.00 -1.71
N ASP A 68 -3.05 8.68 -1.13
CA ASP A 68 -2.90 8.44 0.31
C ASP A 68 -2.66 9.74 1.06
N LEU A 69 -3.71 10.24 1.72
CA LEU A 69 -3.61 11.36 2.67
C LEU A 69 -3.65 10.88 4.13
N GLY A 70 -3.66 9.57 4.36
CA GLY A 70 -3.76 8.97 5.69
C GLY A 70 -2.44 8.44 6.22
N SER A 71 -1.53 7.99 5.34
CA SER A 71 -0.24 7.35 5.67
C SER A 71 -0.37 6.22 6.70
N GLY A 72 -1.47 5.47 6.60
CA GLY A 72 -1.79 4.40 7.56
C GLY A 72 -1.87 4.88 9.00
N ILE A 73 -2.53 6.03 9.26
CA ILE A 73 -2.58 6.68 10.58
C ILE A 73 -1.17 7.17 10.99
N ALA A 74 -0.57 8.03 10.15
CA ALA A 74 0.73 8.67 10.39
C ALA A 74 1.93 7.71 10.56
N VAL A 75 1.82 6.45 10.13
CA VAL A 75 2.88 5.45 10.25
C VAL A 75 3.89 5.59 9.11
N THR A 76 3.41 5.65 7.87
CA THR A 76 4.26 5.51 6.68
C THR A 76 4.77 6.85 6.15
N SER A 77 5.30 7.71 7.03
CA SER A 77 5.78 9.05 6.69
C SER A 77 6.90 9.07 5.64
N VAL A 78 7.74 8.02 5.59
CA VAL A 78 8.82 7.87 4.59
C VAL A 78 8.36 7.13 3.31
N GLY A 79 7.07 6.79 3.22
CA GLY A 79 6.49 5.95 2.19
C GLY A 79 6.26 4.50 2.67
N ASN A 80 5.14 3.91 2.26
CA ASN A 80 4.70 2.55 2.60
C ASN A 80 5.54 1.43 1.95
N ALA A 81 6.35 1.75 0.94
CA ALA A 81 7.31 0.84 0.30
C ALA A 81 8.66 1.54 0.01
N ASN A 82 9.17 2.31 0.97
CA ASN A 82 10.45 3.01 0.81
C ASN A 82 11.59 2.01 0.50
N PRO A 83 12.36 2.19 -0.60
CA PRO A 83 13.40 1.24 -1.00
C PRO A 83 14.47 0.98 0.07
N GLU A 84 14.84 2.00 0.85
CA GLU A 84 15.80 1.82 1.94
C GLU A 84 15.22 0.93 3.04
N VAL A 85 13.98 1.17 3.46
CA VAL A 85 13.30 0.33 4.46
C VAL A 85 13.17 -1.12 3.97
N VAL A 86 12.73 -1.30 2.73
CA VAL A 86 12.57 -2.63 2.13
C VAL A 86 13.90 -3.39 2.11
N SER A 87 14.98 -2.77 1.62
CA SER A 87 16.30 -3.41 1.55
C SER A 87 16.80 -3.83 2.93
N ARG A 88 16.69 -2.96 3.94
CA ARG A 88 17.13 -3.24 5.31
C ARG A 88 16.35 -4.38 5.97
N VAL A 89 15.04 -4.45 5.72
CA VAL A 89 14.22 -5.58 6.18
C VAL A 89 14.68 -6.87 5.51
N GLN A 90 14.79 -6.89 4.18
CA GLN A 90 15.20 -8.06 3.40
C GLN A 90 16.56 -8.60 3.85
N ASP A 91 17.56 -7.72 4.00
CA ASP A 91 18.91 -8.08 4.45
C ASP A 91 18.88 -8.76 5.82
N GLN A 92 18.16 -8.19 6.80
CA GLN A 92 18.12 -8.73 8.15
C GLN A 92 17.36 -10.05 8.23
N VAL A 93 16.20 -10.17 7.58
CA VAL A 93 15.40 -11.41 7.66
C VAL A 93 16.09 -12.60 6.99
N ALA A 94 17.02 -12.35 6.06
CA ALA A 94 17.86 -13.38 5.46
C ALA A 94 18.91 -13.93 6.44
N LEU A 95 19.30 -13.16 7.46
CA LEU A 95 20.25 -13.61 8.48
C LEU A 95 19.56 -14.41 9.58
N PHE A 96 18.54 -13.81 10.20
CA PHE A 96 17.69 -14.44 11.23
C PHE A 96 16.53 -13.51 11.61
N THR A 97 15.44 -14.09 12.13
CA THR A 97 14.27 -13.35 12.62
C THR A 97 14.21 -13.21 14.14
N HIS A 98 14.75 -14.18 14.88
CA HIS A 98 14.82 -14.21 16.35
C HIS A 98 15.92 -15.19 16.80
N THR A 99 16.48 -14.98 18.00
CA THR A 99 17.54 -15.81 18.60
C THR A 99 17.04 -16.61 19.79
#